data_AF-A0A920UGL2-F1
#
_entry.id   AF-A0A920UGL2-F1
#
_cell.length_a   1.000
_cell.length_b   1.000
_cell.length_c   1.000
_cell.angle_alpha   90.00
_cell.angle_beta   90.00
_cell.angle_gamma   90.00
#
_symmetry.space_group_name_H-M   'P 1'
#
loop_
_entity.id
_entity.type
_entity.pdbx_description
1 polymer ?
#
loop_
_entity_poly.entity_id
_entity_poly.type
_entity_poly.pdbx_seq_one_letter_code
_entity_poly.pdbx_strand_id
1 'polypeptide(L)' 'MQCFVDPEEIAELICFLSSDRAKHISGQIVGVDGNTETLYPRS' A
#
# COMPACT_ATOMS: atom_id res chain seq x y z
N MET A 1 -9.73 -0.79 6.27
CA MET A 1 -10.25 -2.17 6.48
C MET A 1 -9.62 -2.69 7.76
N GLN A 2 -9.78 -3.96 8.16
CA GLN A 2 -8.89 -4.60 9.14
C GLN A 2 -8.75 -6.03 8.66
N CYS A 3 -7.91 -6.21 7.64
CA CYS A 3 -7.78 -7.49 6.96
C CYS A 3 -6.32 -7.75 6.61
N PHE A 4 -6.02 -9.02 6.37
CA PHE A 4 -4.83 -9.35 5.61
C PHE A 4 -5.05 -8.96 4.16
N VAL A 5 -4.02 -8.40 3.55
CA VAL A 5 -3.99 -8.09 2.13
C VAL A 5 -3.50 -9.30 1.35
N ASP A 6 -3.93 -9.41 0.11
CA ASP A 6 -3.42 -10.41 -0.82
C ASP A 6 -2.09 -9.94 -1.45
N PRO A 7 -1.16 -10.84 -1.78
CA PRO A 7 0.09 -10.48 -2.44
C PRO A 7 -0.09 -9.71 -3.75
N GLU A 8 -1.17 -9.98 -4.47
CA GLU A 8 -1.54 -9.32 -5.72
C GLU A 8 -1.80 -7.83 -5.52
N GLU A 9 -2.40 -7.41 -4.41
CA GLU A 9 -2.65 -6.00 -4.10
C GLU A 9 -1.33 -5.22 -3.96
N ILE A 10 -0.29 -5.86 -3.41
CA ILE A 10 1.06 -5.30 -3.32
C ILE A 10 1.68 -5.22 -4.73
N ALA A 11 1.56 -6.28 -5.53
CA ALA A 11 2.11 -6.34 -6.88
C ALA A 11 1.49 -5.26 -7.80
N GLU A 12 0.18 -5.03 -7.69
CA GLU A 12 -0.51 -3.98 -8.45
C GLU A 12 0.02 -2.58 -8.12
N LEU A 13 0.26 -2.28 -6.84
CA LEU A 13 0.88 -1.00 -6.45
C LEU A 13 2.28 -0.87 -7.04
N ILE A 14 3.09 -1.94 -7.02
CA ILE A 14 4.43 -1.94 -7.62
C ILE A 14 4.35 -1.64 -9.12
N CYS A 15 3.43 -2.30 -9.84
CA CYS A 15 3.22 -2.06 -11.27
C CYS A 15 2.79 -0.61 -11.54
N PHE A 16 1.91 -0.05 -10.71
CA PHE A 16 1.51 1.35 -10.82
C PHE A 16 2.69 2.31 -10.60
N LEU A 17 3.46 2.12 -9.51
CA LEU A 17 4.60 2.96 -9.17
C LEU A 17 5.74 2.87 -10.19
N SER A 18 5.86 1.73 -10.87
CA SER A 18 6.86 1.52 -11.93
C SER A 18 6.43 2.08 -13.30
N SER A 19 5.21 2.59 -13.42
CA SER A 19 4.68 3.14 -14.67
C SER A 19 4.90 4.65 -14.80
N ASP A 20 4.76 5.18 -16.02
CA ASP A 20 4.83 6.62 -16.30
C ASP A 20 3.80 7.46 -15.52
N ARG A 21 2.75 6.82 -15.01
CA ARG A 21 1.69 7.47 -14.22
C ARG A 21 2.21 7.95 -12.87
N ALA A 22 3.25 7.31 -12.34
CA ALA A 22 3.84 7.62 -11.05
C ALA A 22 5.17 8.39 -11.15
N LYS A 23 5.52 8.94 -12.33
CA LYS A 23 6.83 9.57 -12.60
C LYS A 23 7.28 10.71 -11.65
N HIS A 24 6.36 11.26 -10.86
CA HIS A 24 6.65 12.30 -9.87
C HIS A 24 6.43 11.84 -8.42
N ILE A 25 6.22 10.55 -8.19
CA ILE A 25 6.09 9.94 -6.86
C ILE A 25 7.43 9.30 -6.52
N SER A 26 8.15 9.89 -5.57
CA SER A 26 9.44 9.39 -5.11
C SER A 26 9.67 9.71 -3.63
N GLY A 27 10.49 8.90 -2.96
CA GLY A 27 10.84 9.07 -1.55
C GLY A 27 9.73 8.78 -0.55
N GLN A 28 8.59 8.24 -1.01
CA GLN A 28 7.45 7.90 -0.14
C GLN A 28 7.50 6.45 0.31
N ILE A 29 6.98 6.19 1.50
CA ILE A 29 6.62 4.84 1.96
C ILE A 29 5.10 4.72 1.82
N VAL A 30 4.63 3.74 1.05
CA VAL A 30 3.20 3.52 0.82
C VAL A 30 2.82 2.18 1.43
N GLY A 31 1.95 2.22 2.46
CA GLY A 31 1.42 1.02 3.11
C GLY A 31 0.33 0.37 2.27
N VAL A 32 0.47 -0.95 2.03
CA VAL A 32 -0.59 -1.82 1.51
C VAL A 32 -0.76 -2.93 2.53
N ASP A 33 -1.59 -2.67 3.53
CA ASP A 33 -1.55 -3.42 4.78
C ASP A 33 -2.94 -3.65 5.40
N GLY A 34 -4.00 -3.29 4.68
CA GLY A 34 -5.37 -3.47 5.16
C GLY A 34 -5.72 -2.56 6.35
N ASN A 35 -5.01 -1.44 6.55
CA ASN A 35 -5.12 -0.51 7.69
C ASN A 35 -4.67 -1.18 9.00
N THR A 36 -3.43 -1.68 9.00
CA THR A 36 -2.77 -2.30 10.16
C THR A 36 -1.54 -1.53 10.65
N GLU A 37 -1.10 -0.50 9.93
CA GLU A 37 -0.05 0.46 10.30
C GLU A 37 -0.35 1.22 11.59
N THR A 38 -1.63 1.44 11.88
CA THR A 38 -2.09 2.03 13.13
C THR A 38 -2.39 0.93 14.15
N LEU A 39 -1.47 0.72 15.09
CA LEU A 39 -1.60 -0.22 16.24
C LEU A 39 -2.73 0.16 17.23
N TYR A 40 -3.67 1.02 16.85
CA TYR A 40 -4.77 1.41 17.72
C TYR A 40 -5.80 0.28 17.79
N PRO A 41 -6.03 -0.32 18.98
CA PRO A 41 -7.17 -1.20 19.17
C PRO A 41 -8.43 -0.38 18.94
N ARG A 42 -9.33 -0.86 18.06
CA ARG A 42 -10.68 -0.34 18.03
C ARG A 42 -11.40 -0.91 19.25
N SER A 43 -11.77 -0.02 20.19
CA SER A 43 -12.72 -0.33 21.27
C SER A 43 -14.08 -0.75 20.71
#